data_AF-A0A3C1ZRE2-F1
#
_entry.id   AF-A0A3C1ZRE2-F1
#
_cell.length_a   1.000
_cell.length_b   1.000
_cell.length_c   1.000
_cell.angle_alpha   90.00
_cell.angle_beta   90.00
_cell.angle_gamma   90.00
#
_symmetry.space_group_name_H-M   'P 1'
#
loop_
_entity.id
_entity.type
_entity.pdbx_description
1 polymer ?
#
loop_
_entity_poly.entity_id
_entity_poly.type
_entity_poly.pdbx_seq_one_letter_code
_entity_poly.pdbx_strand_id
1 'polypeptide(L)' 'HLELTYSFQDGRYNLSGQVSNLFDAQVFDNFNQPRPGRAYSLKARVYLHNRSSF' A
#
# COMPACT_ATOMS: atom_id res chain seq x y z
N HIS A 1 -7.42 5.18 -7.40
CA HIS A 1 -6.48 4.65 -6.39
C HIS A 1 -6.05 3.28 -6.84
N LEU A 2 -4.75 3.07 -7.06
CA LEU A 2 -4.17 1.83 -7.53
C LEU A 2 -3.56 1.09 -6.35
N GLU A 3 -3.80 -0.21 -6.25
CA GLU A 3 -3.24 -1.07 -5.22
C GLU A 3 -2.63 -2.31 -5.85
N LEU A 4 -1.39 -2.59 -5.47
CA LEU A 4 -0.64 -3.75 -5.92
C LEU A 4 -0.20 -4.51 -4.67
N THR A 5 -0.71 -5.73 -4.53
CA THR A 5 -0.31 -6.63 -3.45
C THR A 5 0.39 -7.82 -4.06
N TYR A 6 1.60 -8.08 -3.57
CA TYR A 6 2.41 -9.22 -3.93
C TYR A 6 2.67 -10.08 -2.69
N SER A 7 2.37 -11.37 -2.79
CA SER A 7 2.64 -12.36 -1.74
C SER A 7 3.66 -13.41 -2.22
N PHE A 8 4.75 -13.61 -1.47
CA PHE A 8 5.80 -14.61 -1.74
C PHE A 8 5.92 -15.63 -0.59
N GLN A 9 6.49 -16.81 -0.88
CA GLN A 9 6.70 -17.92 0.06
C GLN A 9 5.44 -18.29 0.85
N ASP A 10 4.36 -18.68 0.15
CA ASP A 10 3.15 -19.19 0.80
C ASP A 10 2.51 -18.19 1.79
N GLY A 11 2.63 -16.89 1.47
CA GLY A 11 2.12 -15.81 2.31
C GLY A 11 3.05 -15.39 3.46
N ARG A 12 4.28 -15.90 3.54
CA ARG A 12 5.27 -15.41 4.54
C ARG A 12 5.66 -13.96 4.32
N TYR A 13 5.81 -13.54 3.07
CA TYR A 13 6.17 -12.17 2.74
C TYR A 13 5.05 -11.55 1.93
N ASN A 14 4.42 -10.51 2.47
CA ASN A 14 3.40 -9.75 1.77
C ASN A 14 3.89 -8.32 1.61
N LEU A 15 3.90 -7.84 0.38
CA LEU A 15 4.22 -6.46 0.04
C LEU A 15 3.00 -5.84 -0.61
N SER A 16 2.44 -4.81 0.00
CA SER A 16 1.30 -4.05 -0.53
C SER A 16 1.76 -2.63 -0.80
N GLY A 17 1.77 -2.25 -2.08
CA GLY A 17 1.99 -0.88 -2.53
C GLY A 17 0.66 -0.27 -2.94
N GLN A 18 0.38 0.91 -2.45
CA GLN A 18 -0.87 1.62 -2.66
C GLN A 18 -0.57 3.04 -3.14
N VAL A 19 -1.16 3.43 -4.26
CA VAL A 19 -0.95 4.73 -4.87
C VAL A 19 -2.27 5.44 -5.10
N SER A 20 -2.42 6.56 -4.41
CA SER A 20 -3.51 7.50 -4.56
C SER A 20 -3.06 8.60 -5.51
N ASN A 21 -3.84 8.86 -6.58
CA ASN A 21 -3.58 9.87 -7.61
C ASN A 21 -2.33 9.59 -8.49
N LEU A 22 -2.31 8.42 -9.17
CA LEU A 22 -1.21 8.01 -10.06
C LEU A 22 -1.04 8.90 -11.30
N PHE A 23 -2.12 9.48 -11.82
CA PHE A 23 -2.14 10.27 -13.06
C PHE A 23 -2.11 11.79 -12.87
N ASP A 24 -1.78 12.28 -11.66
CA ASP A 24 -1.87 13.71 -11.36
C ASP A 24 -3.24 14.28 -11.75
N ALA A 25 -4.29 13.51 -11.46
CA ALA A 25 -5.65 14.02 -11.53
C ALA A 25 -5.75 15.08 -10.44
N GLN A 26 -5.52 16.32 -10.82
CA GLN A 26 -5.65 17.50 -9.98
C GLN A 26 -7.13 17.60 -9.61
N VAL A 27 -7.52 16.89 -8.54
CA VAL A 27 -8.86 17.01 -7.96
C VAL A 27 -8.90 18.37 -7.28
N PHE A 28 -9.20 19.40 -8.08
CA PHE A 28 -9.61 20.70 -7.58
C PHE A 28 -10.87 20.49 -6.76
N ASP A 29 -10.69 20.48 -5.45
CA ASP A 29 -11.83 20.43 -4.54
C ASP A 29 -12.31 21.86 -4.32
N ASN A 30 -13.54 22.17 -4.74
CA ASN A 30 -14.18 23.49 -4.59
C ASN A 30 -14.50 23.87 -3.12
N PHE A 31 -13.88 23.19 -2.13
CA PHE A 31 -14.26 23.24 -0.72
C PHE A 31 -13.19 23.83 0.22
N ASN A 32 -12.11 24.42 -0.29
CA ASN A 32 -11.02 25.02 0.52
C ASN A 32 -10.39 24.07 1.57
N GLN A 33 -10.64 22.77 1.45
CA GLN A 33 -10.11 21.74 2.33
C GLN A 33 -8.83 21.19 1.67
N PRO A 34 -7.68 21.14 2.36
CA PRO A 34 -6.48 20.50 1.82
C PRO A 34 -6.75 18.99 1.73
N ARG A 35 -7.22 18.52 0.58
CA ARG A 35 -7.19 17.09 0.29
C ARG A 35 -5.72 16.70 0.11
N PRO A 36 -5.26 15.62 0.75
CA PRO A 36 -3.92 15.12 0.51
C PRO A 36 -3.78 14.86 -0.99
N GLY A 37 -2.78 15.49 -1.61
CA GLY A 37 -2.53 15.41 -3.05
C GLY A 37 -2.10 14.01 -3.47
N ARG A 38 -0.95 13.89 -4.12
CA ARG A 38 -0.40 12.57 -4.46
C ARG A 38 0.10 11.86 -3.19
N ALA A 39 -0.49 10.72 -2.86
CA ALA A 39 -0.10 9.92 -1.70
C ALA A 39 0.38 8.54 -2.16
N TYR A 40 1.60 8.20 -1.77
CA TYR A 40 2.17 6.87 -1.94
C TYR A 40 2.22 6.20 -0.57
N SER A 41 1.71 4.98 -0.47
CA SER A 41 1.70 4.20 0.75
C SER A 41 2.28 2.82 0.46
N LEU A 42 3.30 2.44 1.23
CA LEU A 42 3.97 1.14 1.12
C LEU A 42 3.80 0.41 2.44
N LYS A 43 3.29 -0.82 2.37
CA LYS A 43 3.05 -1.68 3.53
C LYS A 43 3.74 -3.03 3.28
N ALA A 44 4.79 -3.30 4.05
CA ALA A 44 5.44 -4.61 4.05
C ALA A 44 5.02 -5.37 5.30
N ARG A 45 4.61 -6.63 5.14
CA ARG A 45 4.19 -7.53 6.21
C ARG A 45 4.95 -8.85 6.08
N VAL A 46 5.69 -9.20 7.13
CA VAL A 46 6.50 -10.42 7.18
C VAL A 46 6.00 -11.31 8.32
N TYR A 47 5.73 -12.56 8.00
CA TYR A 47 5.36 -13.60 8.96
C TYR A 47 6.60 -14.43 9.28
N LEU A 48 7.22 -14.16 10.44
CA LEU A 48 8.28 -15.00 10.98
C LEU A 48 7.66 -16.26 11.57
N HIS A 49 7.53 -17.30 10.74
CA HIS A 49 7.13 -18.61 11.24
C HIS A 49 8.33 -19.28 11.91
N ASN A 50 8.38 -19.26 13.25
CA ASN A 50 9.31 -20.07 14.03
C ASN A 50 8.85 -21.52 13.95
N ARG A 51 9.48 -22.30 13.06
CA ARG A 51 9.31 -23.76 13.08
C ARG A 51 10.12 -24.32 14.26
N SER A 52 9.56 -24.19 15.46
CA SER A 52 10.00 -24.94 16.64
C SER A 52 9.16 -26.21 16.70
N SER A 53 9.50 -27.24 15.90
CA SER A 53 9.02 -28.58 16.22
C SER A 53 10.00 -29.19 17.23
N PHE A 54 9.55 -29.24 18.48
CA PHE A 54 10.12 -30.07 19.53
C PHE A 54 9.75 -31.53 19.27
#